data_AF-A0A9D7MU95-F1
#
_entry.id   AF-A0A9D7MU95-F1
#
_cell.length_a   1.000
_cell.length_b   1.000
_cell.length_c   1.000
_cell.angle_alpha   90.00
_cell.angle_beta   90.00
_cell.angle_gamma   90.00
#
_symmetry.space_group_name_H-M   'P 1'
#
loop_
_entity.id
_entity.type
_entity.pdbx_description
1 polymer ?
#
loop_
_entity_poly.entity_id
_entity_poly.type
_entity_poly.pdbx_seq_one_letter_code
_entity_poly.pdbx_strand_id
1 'polypeptide(L)' 'MSFDYSIVNLPYVEILRVIGSNGVTITGNAEDNFLTGNIGNDVLTGGAGADAFGFRQTKG' A
#
# COMPACT_ATOMS: atom_id res chain seq x y z
N MET A 1 -8.89 14.24 -3.39
CA MET A 1 -7.97 13.70 -4.41
C MET A 1 -7.37 12.43 -3.83
N SER A 2 -7.57 11.29 -4.49
CA SER A 2 -6.82 10.06 -4.22
C SER A 2 -5.65 9.99 -5.19
N PHE A 3 -4.52 9.45 -4.74
CA PHE A 3 -3.37 9.15 -5.60
C PHE A 3 -3.12 7.66 -5.51
N ASP A 4 -3.60 6.93 -6.52
CA ASP A 4 -3.28 5.51 -6.63
C ASP A 4 -1.80 5.36 -7.01
N TYR A 5 -1.14 4.34 -6.48
CA TYR A 5 0.29 4.14 -6.68
C TYR A 5 0.64 2.67 -6.89
N SER A 6 1.56 2.40 -7.80
CA SER A 6 2.00 1.04 -8.10
C SER A 6 3.52 0.98 -8.14
N ILE A 7 4.07 -0.03 -7.47
CA ILE A 7 5.50 -0.34 -7.46
C ILE A 7 5.83 -1.57 -8.33
N VAL A 8 4.88 -2.06 -9.14
CA VAL A 8 5.04 -3.28 -9.98
C VAL A 8 6.35 -3.28 -10.78
N ASN A 9 6.78 -2.12 -11.29
CA ASN A 9 7.99 -1.97 -12.11
C ASN A 9 9.21 -1.45 -11.31
N LEU A 10 9.17 -1.52 -9.98
CA LEU A 10 10.22 -1.08 -9.07
C LEU A 10 10.70 -2.29 -8.25
N PRO A 11 11.59 -3.14 -8.81
CA PRO A 11 11.94 -4.44 -8.23
C PRO A 11 12.81 -4.38 -6.97
N TYR A 12 13.15 -3.17 -6.53
CA TYR A 12 13.98 -2.94 -5.34
C TYR A 12 13.25 -2.11 -4.28
N VAL A 13 12.00 -1.71 -4.54
CA VAL A 13 11.19 -0.93 -3.62
C VAL A 13 10.21 -1.88 -2.95
N GLU A 14 10.45 -2.15 -1.67
CA GLU A 14 9.64 -3.09 -0.89
C GLU A 14 8.75 -2.38 0.13
N ILE A 15 8.88 -1.05 0.28
CA ILE A 15 8.13 -0.28 1.28
C ILE A 15 7.37 0.84 0.58
N LEU A 16 6.04 0.76 0.61
CA LEU A 16 5.15 1.82 0.17
C LEU A 16 4.24 2.24 1.32
N ARG A 17 4.36 3.52 1.73
CA ARG A 17 3.53 4.11 2.76
C ARG A 17 2.84 5.36 2.24
N VAL A 18 1.51 5.33 2.22
CA VAL A 18 0.68 6.48 1.83
C VAL A 18 0.19 7.19 3.09
N ILE A 19 0.13 8.53 3.03
CA ILE A 19 -0.36 9.36 4.12
C ILE A 19 -1.42 10.33 3.61
N GLY A 20 -2.64 10.16 4.12
CA GLY A 20 -3.81 10.95 3.77
C GLY A 20 -5.07 10.39 4.44
N SER A 21 -6.20 11.00 4.14
CA SER A 21 -7.52 10.65 4.69
C SER A 21 -8.49 10.00 3.71
N ASN A 22 -8.26 10.14 2.42
CA ASN A 22 -9.07 9.50 1.38
C ASN A 22 -8.61 8.06 1.16
N GLY A 23 -9.53 7.18 0.76
CA GLY A 23 -9.18 5.83 0.31
C GLY A 23 -8.19 5.87 -0.85
N VAL A 24 -7.23 4.94 -0.86
CA VAL A 24 -6.22 4.77 -1.92
C VAL A 24 -6.21 3.35 -2.48
N THR A 25 -5.89 3.21 -3.76
CA THR A 25 -5.50 1.91 -4.35
C THR A 25 -3.98 1.84 -4.47
N ILE A 26 -3.35 0.84 -3.84
CA ILE A 26 -1.93 0.55 -4.02
C ILE A 26 -1.69 -0.87 -4.51
N THR A 27 -0.68 -1.05 -5.36
CA THR A 27 -0.28 -2.36 -5.89
C THR A 27 1.23 -2.57 -5.74
N GLY A 28 1.60 -3.66 -5.08
CA GLY A 28 2.94 -4.17 -4.91
C GLY A 28 3.51 -4.83 -6.18
N ASN A 29 4.66 -5.49 -6.05
CA ASN A 29 5.37 -6.19 -7.12
C ASN A 29 5.37 -7.72 -6.85
N ALA A 30 6.36 -8.45 -7.36
CA ALA A 30 6.45 -9.90 -7.17
C ALA A 30 7.34 -10.32 -5.98
N GLU A 31 7.96 -9.35 -5.29
CA GLU A 31 8.84 -9.52 -4.14
C GLU A 31 8.05 -9.32 -2.82
N ASP A 32 8.72 -9.40 -1.67
CA ASP A 32 8.08 -9.30 -0.35
C ASP A 32 7.80 -7.84 0.05
N ASN A 33 6.57 -7.34 -0.18
CA ASN A 33 6.25 -5.93 0.09
C ASN A 33 5.66 -5.64 1.48
N PHE A 34 6.00 -4.48 2.03
CA PHE A 34 5.30 -3.84 3.16
C PHE A 34 4.48 -2.64 2.70
N LEU A 35 3.16 -2.80 2.69
CA LEU A 35 2.21 -1.86 2.11
C LEU A 35 1.34 -1.22 3.20
N THR A 36 1.37 0.12 3.30
CA THR A 36 0.56 0.88 4.26
C THR A 36 -0.31 1.90 3.54
N GLY A 37 -1.63 1.75 3.68
CA GLY A 37 -2.64 2.66 3.15
C GLY A 37 -2.87 3.93 4.00
N ASN A 38 -3.91 4.67 3.64
CA ASN A 38 -4.40 5.84 4.37
C ASN A 38 -5.27 5.44 5.57
N ILE A 39 -5.99 6.40 6.16
CA ILE A 39 -7.02 6.13 7.19
C ILE A 39 -8.42 5.92 6.57
N GLY A 40 -8.52 5.98 5.24
CA GLY A 40 -9.78 5.83 4.50
C GLY A 40 -10.05 4.38 4.11
N ASN A 41 -10.99 4.18 3.19
CA ASN A 41 -11.29 2.86 2.63
C ASN A 41 -10.27 2.55 1.52
N ASP A 42 -9.20 1.83 1.87
CA ASP A 42 -8.11 1.52 0.94
C ASP A 42 -8.26 0.14 0.28
N VAL A 43 -7.66 0.00 -0.90
CA VAL A 43 -7.45 -1.27 -1.61
C VAL A 43 -5.94 -1.50 -1.72
N LEU A 44 -5.44 -2.53 -1.06
CA LEU A 44 -4.03 -2.88 -1.08
C LEU A 44 -3.88 -4.25 -1.75
N THR A 45 -3.16 -4.29 -2.86
CA THR A 45 -2.76 -5.55 -3.53
C THR A 45 -1.27 -5.72 -3.33
N GLY A 46 -0.82 -6.82 -2.73
CA GLY A 46 0.60 -7.15 -2.55
C GLY A 46 1.20 -7.61 -3.87
N GLY A 47 1.08 -8.88 -4.17
CA GLY A 47 1.37 -9.43 -5.48
C GLY A 47 1.72 -10.89 -5.34
N ALA A 48 2.84 -11.30 -5.92
CA ALA A 48 3.51 -12.52 -5.46
C ALA A 48 4.38 -12.18 -4.24
N GLY A 49 4.98 -13.19 -3.60
CA GLY A 49 5.82 -12.98 -2.42
C GLY A 49 5.07 -13.05 -1.09
N ALA A 50 5.79 -12.84 0.00
CA ALA A 50 5.29 -12.82 1.37
C ALA A 50 5.02 -11.39 1.82
N ASP A 51 3.84 -10.88 1.45
CA ASP A 51 3.45 -9.50 1.74
C ASP A 51 2.97 -9.27 3.18
N ALA A 52 3.13 -8.02 3.64
CA ALA A 52 2.58 -7.55 4.90
C ALA A 52 1.85 -6.19 4.75
N PHE A 53 0.65 -6.12 5.33
CA PHE A 53 -0.21 -4.93 5.26
C PHE A 53 -0.26 -4.17 6.58
N GLY A 54 0.15 -2.91 6.55
CA GLY A 54 0.01 -1.96 7.64
C GLY A 54 -1.32 -1.21 7.55
N PHE A 55 -2.23 -1.46 8.48
CA PHE A 55 -3.49 -0.71 8.56
C PHE A 55 -3.37 0.44 9.55
N ARG A 56 -3.71 1.65 9.11
CA ARG A 56 -3.72 2.84 9.96
C ARG A 56 -5.16 3.13 10.36
N GLN A 57 -5.43 3.11 11.65
CA GLN A 57 -6.72 3.56 12.18
C GLN A 57 -6.51 4.84 12.99
N THR A 58 -7.45 5.78 12.89
CA THR A 58 -7.58 6.81 13.92
C THR A 58 -8.08 6.12 15.18
N LYS A 59 -7.33 6.21 16.29
CA LYS A 59 -7.86 5.81 17.58
C LYS A 59 -9.17 6.56 17.81
N GLY A 60 -10.25 5.81 18.07
CA GLY A 60 -11.53 6.36 18.50
C GLY A 60 -11.41 7.05 19.86
#